data_AF-X0X3U0-F1
#
_entry.id   AF-X0X3U0-F1
#
_cell.length_a   1.000
_cell.length_b   1.000
_cell.length_c   1.000
_cell.angle_alpha   90.00
_cell.angle_beta   90.00
_cell.angle_gamma   90.00
#
_symmetry.space_group_name_H-M   'P 1'
#
loop_
_entity.id
_entity.type
_entity.pdbx_description
1 polymer ?
#
loop_
_entity_poly.entity_id
_entity_poly.type
_entity_poly.pdbx_seq_one_letter_code
_entity_poly.pdbx_strand_id
1 'polypeptide(L)'
;EGGDAPLALMRELARKFHLTYFLEGSVRTVKPYEVETRLYLTRGGRLLASQRYEGQDLGDIIDRISIDIKGDLELSRTHIDEVEDLPVAAISSENPQALAYYVDGLDQYYLHSNLPGAARSLAAATTLDSTLVQAQFHLYQVNLYLGRESVKAINTAMKYIYKVPERLQGSIKEVYYLYQGEPEKALSALMLDVALFPEDIIAHRRLASFYNRTGFYADALEEYRIIRNLNPYNDLVLRDIAEVHAALGDF
;
A
#
# COMPACT_ATOMS: atom_id res chain seq x y z
N GLU A 1 -16.75 16.43 -12.17
CA GLU A 1 -17.32 16.82 -10.86
C GLU A 1 -17.21 15.62 -9.93
N GLY A 2 -16.11 15.52 -9.18
CA GLY A 2 -15.98 14.55 -8.10
C GLY A 2 -16.44 15.24 -6.82
N GLY A 3 -17.70 15.06 -6.43
CA GLY A 3 -18.17 15.56 -5.16
C GLY A 3 -17.53 14.77 -4.04
N ASP A 4 -17.03 15.45 -3.00
CA ASP A 4 -16.54 14.80 -1.79
C ASP A 4 -17.62 13.84 -1.28
N ALA A 5 -17.23 12.60 -0.95
CA ALA A 5 -18.17 11.61 -0.45
C ALA A 5 -18.83 12.16 0.83
N PRO A 6 -20.16 12.06 1.01
CA PRO A 6 -20.80 12.57 2.20
C PRO A 6 -20.20 11.95 3.48
N LEU A 7 -20.00 12.75 4.53
CA LEU A 7 -19.41 12.31 5.80
C LEU A 7 -20.09 11.04 6.37
N ALA A 8 -21.42 10.94 6.21
CA ALA A 8 -22.19 9.77 6.62
C ALA A 8 -21.73 8.49 5.91
N LEU A 9 -21.46 8.56 4.60
CA LEU A 9 -20.97 7.45 3.79
C LEU A 9 -19.52 7.10 4.18
N MET A 10 -18.63 8.09 4.35
CA MET A 10 -17.26 7.84 4.80
C MET A 10 -17.24 7.08 6.13
N ARG A 11 -18.07 7.52 7.09
CA ARG A 11 -18.21 6.85 8.39
C ARG A 11 -18.79 5.43 8.27
N GLU A 12 -19.78 5.23 7.41
CA GLU A 12 -20.36 3.90 7.16
C GLU A 12 -19.31 2.94 6.61
N LEU A 13 -18.52 3.39 5.63
CA LEU A 13 -17.41 2.62 5.08
C LEU A 13 -16.36 2.32 6.14
N ALA A 14 -15.92 3.33 6.90
CA ALA A 14 -14.95 3.13 7.99
C ALA A 14 -15.45 2.11 9.03
N ARG A 15 -16.75 2.13 9.37
CA ARG A 15 -17.36 1.11 10.24
C ARG A 15 -17.34 -0.28 9.61
N LYS A 16 -17.68 -0.39 8.33
CA LYS A 16 -17.67 -1.65 7.58
C LYS A 16 -16.26 -2.25 7.50
N PHE A 17 -15.24 -1.40 7.43
CA PHE A 17 -13.83 -1.80 7.42
C PHE A 17 -13.20 -1.87 8.82
N HIS A 18 -13.99 -1.72 9.90
CA HIS A 18 -13.51 -1.75 11.29
C HIS A 18 -12.39 -0.76 11.61
N LEU A 19 -12.33 0.35 10.88
CA LEU A 19 -11.34 1.40 11.11
C LEU A 19 -11.74 2.21 12.34
N THR A 20 -10.82 2.37 13.29
CA THR A 20 -11.04 3.20 14.49
C THR A 20 -11.23 4.68 14.12
N TYR A 21 -10.48 5.12 13.11
CA TYR A 21 -10.45 6.50 12.63
C TYR A 21 -10.63 6.55 11.11
N PHE A 22 -11.10 7.68 10.60
CA PHE A 22 -11.02 8.00 9.19
C PHE A 22 -10.64 9.47 9.00
N LEU A 23 -9.94 9.75 7.90
CA LEU A 23 -9.43 11.06 7.55
C LEU A 23 -10.14 11.55 6.29
N GLU A 24 -10.60 12.80 6.29
CA GLU A 24 -10.97 13.52 5.08
C GLU A 24 -10.11 14.78 4.94
N GLY A 25 -10.13 15.39 3.76
CA GLY A 25 -9.42 16.63 3.54
C GLY A 25 -9.72 17.26 2.20
N SER A 26 -9.17 18.45 1.99
CA SER A 26 -9.22 19.14 0.71
C SER A 26 -7.84 19.68 0.34
N VAL A 27 -7.57 19.81 -0.95
CA VAL A 27 -6.31 20.34 -1.47
C VAL A 27 -6.61 21.45 -2.47
N ARG A 28 -6.08 22.65 -2.23
CA ARG A 28 -5.98 23.70 -3.25
C ARG A 28 -4.72 23.48 -4.06
N THR A 29 -4.90 23.17 -5.34
CA THR A 29 -3.83 22.78 -6.27
C THR A 29 -3.09 23.95 -6.92
N VAL A 30 -3.40 25.20 -6.53
CA VAL A 30 -2.74 26.42 -7.01
C VAL A 30 -1.85 26.96 -5.88
N LYS A 31 -0.62 27.37 -6.21
CA LYS A 31 0.32 27.93 -5.24
C LYS A 31 -0.16 29.29 -4.68
N PRO A 32 0.03 29.57 -3.38
CA PRO A 32 0.51 28.62 -2.36
C PRO A 32 -0.50 27.49 -2.16
N TYR A 33 0.00 26.26 -2.10
CA TYR A 33 -0.83 25.09 -1.88
C TYR A 33 -1.45 25.20 -0.50
N GLU A 34 -2.70 24.80 -0.40
CA GLU A 34 -3.38 24.68 0.88
C GLU A 34 -3.94 23.28 1.02
N VAL A 35 -3.71 22.67 2.18
CA VAL A 35 -4.27 21.36 2.52
C VAL A 35 -5.03 21.49 3.82
N GLU A 36 -6.24 20.97 3.86
CA GLU A 36 -7.01 20.83 5.09
C GLU A 36 -7.17 19.34 5.39
N THR A 37 -6.98 18.95 6.63
CA THR A 37 -7.19 17.58 7.10
C THR A 37 -8.14 17.57 8.28
N ARG A 38 -9.11 16.66 8.28
CA ARG A 38 -10.05 16.45 9.38
C ARG A 38 -10.07 14.98 9.77
N LEU A 39 -9.68 14.71 11.01
CA LEU A 39 -9.60 13.36 11.57
C LEU A 39 -10.83 13.09 12.42
N TYR A 40 -11.52 11.97 12.16
CA TYR A 40 -12.73 11.59 12.88
C TYR A 40 -12.55 10.26 13.59
N LEU A 41 -13.16 10.15 14.77
CA LEU A 41 -13.44 8.86 15.39
C LEU A 41 -14.62 8.22 14.68
N THR A 42 -14.41 7.04 14.10
CA THR A 42 -15.45 6.29 13.39
C THR A 42 -16.66 6.02 14.28
N ARG A 43 -16.41 5.68 15.56
CA ARG A 43 -17.46 5.51 16.56
C ARG A 43 -18.07 6.88 16.88
N GLY A 44 -19.35 7.03 16.54
CA GLY A 44 -20.11 8.27 16.77
C GLY A 44 -19.85 9.38 15.74
N GLY A 45 -18.76 9.31 14.96
CA GLY A 45 -18.42 10.32 13.95
C GLY A 45 -17.94 11.64 14.57
N ARG A 46 -17.28 11.58 15.73
CA ARG A 46 -16.77 12.78 16.42
C ARG A 46 -15.50 13.28 15.72
N LEU A 47 -15.46 14.57 15.38
CA LEU A 47 -14.23 15.23 14.93
C LEU A 47 -13.21 15.26 16.08
N LEU A 48 -12.01 14.75 15.82
CA LEU A 48 -10.89 14.72 16.77
C LEU A 48 -9.97 15.91 16.56
N ALA A 49 -9.58 16.14 15.30
CA ALA A 49 -8.68 17.21 14.93
C ALA A 49 -9.04 17.77 13.55
N SER A 50 -8.74 19.05 13.38
CA SER A 50 -8.87 19.76 12.10
C SER A 50 -7.66 20.67 11.96
N GLN A 51 -6.86 20.43 10.94
CA GLN A 51 -5.61 21.15 10.70
C GLN A 51 -5.63 21.77 9.30
N ARG A 52 -4.95 22.91 9.16
CA ARG A 52 -4.76 23.59 7.88
C ARG A 52 -3.29 23.89 7.66
N TYR A 53 -2.83 23.56 6.48
CA TYR A 53 -1.44 23.71 6.05
C TYR A 53 -1.41 24.62 4.83
N GLU A 54 -0.41 25.48 4.79
CA GLU A 54 -0.08 26.30 3.62
C GLU A 54 1.41 26.15 3.32
N GLY A 55 1.77 26.14 2.03
CA GLY A 55 3.15 25.98 1.61
C GLY A 55 3.38 26.12 0.11
N GLN A 56 4.64 26.29 -0.27
CA GLN A 56 5.07 26.34 -1.67
C GLN A 56 5.41 24.95 -2.25
N ASP A 57 5.66 23.99 -1.36
CA ASP A 57 6.04 22.63 -1.67
C ASP A 57 5.03 21.66 -1.02
N LEU A 58 4.51 20.71 -1.81
CA LEU A 58 3.54 19.72 -1.31
C LEU A 58 4.21 18.64 -0.48
N GLY A 59 5.48 18.32 -0.73
CA GLY A 59 6.24 17.35 0.07
C GLY A 59 6.38 17.82 1.51
N ASP A 60 6.82 19.08 1.70
CA ASP A 60 6.93 19.70 3.03
C ASP A 60 5.57 19.76 3.76
N ILE A 61 4.46 19.91 3.02
CA ILE A 61 3.12 19.87 3.60
C ILE A 61 2.78 18.44 4.05
N ILE A 62 3.04 17.44 3.21
CA ILE A 62 2.78 16.02 3.51
C ILE A 62 3.60 15.57 4.73
N ASP A 63 4.87 15.97 4.82
CA ASP A 63 5.74 15.62 5.94
C ASP A 63 5.20 16.18 7.27
N ARG A 64 4.72 17.43 7.26
CA ARG A 64 4.05 18.02 8.44
C ARG A 64 2.75 17.29 8.79
N ILE A 65 1.92 16.98 7.79
CA ILE A 65 0.68 16.22 7.99
C ILE A 65 0.97 14.85 8.63
N SER A 66 2.00 14.14 8.18
CA SER A 66 2.40 12.82 8.72
C SER A 66 2.68 12.90 10.24
N ILE A 67 3.42 13.92 10.67
CA ILE A 67 3.77 14.13 12.08
C ILE A 67 2.54 14.56 12.89
N ASP A 68 1.78 15.53 12.39
CA ASP A 68 0.64 16.10 13.12
C ASP A 68 -0.48 15.08 13.31
N ILE A 69 -0.74 14.20 12.31
CA ILE A 69 -1.72 13.11 12.46
C ILE A 69 -1.31 12.14 13.58
N LYS A 70 -0.01 11.83 13.75
CA LYS A 70 0.45 10.98 14.86
C LYS A 70 0.16 11.63 16.21
N GLY A 71 0.33 12.95 16.30
CA GLY A 71 -0.02 13.74 17.49
C GLY A 71 -1.53 13.78 17.74
N ASP A 72 -2.34 13.96 16.69
CA ASP A 72 -3.80 13.97 16.75
C ASP A 72 -4.39 12.61 17.17
N LEU A 73 -3.64 11.53 16.95
CA LEU A 73 -3.93 10.17 17.41
C LEU A 73 -3.45 9.89 18.84
N GLU A 74 -2.94 10.91 19.55
CA GLU A 74 -2.44 10.84 20.93
C GLU A 74 -1.27 9.86 21.12
N LEU A 75 -0.50 9.59 20.06
CA LEU A 75 0.75 8.83 20.19
C LEU A 75 1.76 9.62 21.03
N SER A 76 2.50 8.94 21.91
CA SER A 76 3.50 9.63 22.73
C SER A 76 4.64 10.16 21.85
N ARG A 77 5.22 11.31 22.23
CA ARG A 77 6.36 11.89 21.51
C ARG A 77 7.51 10.91 21.35
N THR A 78 7.79 10.13 22.40
CA THR A 78 8.80 9.07 22.37
C THR A 78 8.54 8.07 21.23
N HIS A 79 7.30 7.59 21.06
CA HIS A 79 6.98 6.70 19.95
C HIS A 79 7.10 7.37 18.58
N ILE A 80 6.77 8.66 18.48
CA ILE A 80 6.89 9.41 17.23
C ILE A 80 8.36 9.57 16.84
N ASP A 81 9.22 9.89 17.82
CA ASP A 81 10.64 10.18 17.60
C ASP A 81 11.49 8.91 17.38
N GLU A 82 11.04 7.76 17.88
CA GLU A 82 11.76 6.47 17.72
C GLU A 82 11.50 5.79 16.37
N VAL A 83 10.41 6.15 15.67
CA VAL A 83 10.05 5.56 14.39
C VAL A 83 10.75 6.33 13.26
N GLU A 84 11.38 5.61 12.33
CA GLU A 84 11.94 6.21 11.11
C GLU A 84 10.83 6.88 10.29
N ASP A 85 10.93 8.21 10.13
CA ASP A 85 10.00 9.05 9.38
C ASP A 85 10.78 9.90 8.38
N LEU A 86 11.14 9.28 7.26
CA LEU A 86 11.88 9.96 6.20
C LEU A 86 10.94 10.90 5.43
N PRO A 87 11.45 12.06 4.96
CA PRO A 87 10.69 12.95 4.09
C PRO A 87 10.13 12.23 2.87
N VAL A 88 8.91 12.59 2.46
CA VAL A 88 8.24 11.95 1.31
C VAL A 88 9.09 12.00 0.04
N ALA A 89 9.87 13.08 -0.14
CA ALA A 89 10.83 13.22 -1.25
C ALA A 89 11.91 12.14 -1.24
N ALA A 90 12.40 11.75 -0.06
CA ALA A 90 13.43 10.73 0.10
C ALA A 90 12.90 9.31 -0.19
N ILE A 91 11.62 9.06 0.07
CA ILE A 91 10.98 7.73 -0.11
C ILE A 91 10.11 7.59 -1.37
N SER A 92 10.02 8.66 -2.17
CA SER A 92 9.30 8.66 -3.45
C SER A 92 10.15 9.29 -4.57
N SER A 93 9.73 10.44 -5.11
CA SER A 93 10.42 11.19 -6.15
C SER A 93 10.30 12.69 -5.89
N GLU A 94 11.39 13.42 -6.09
CA GLU A 94 11.42 14.88 -6.12
C GLU A 94 10.94 15.45 -7.46
N ASN A 95 10.71 14.60 -8.48
CA ASN A 95 10.28 15.04 -9.81
C ASN A 95 8.74 14.98 -9.91
N PRO A 96 8.03 16.14 -9.93
CA PRO A 96 6.57 16.15 -9.95
C PRO A 96 5.98 15.50 -11.20
N GLN A 97 6.70 15.58 -12.34
CA GLN A 97 6.27 14.95 -13.58
C GLN A 97 6.43 13.43 -13.53
N ALA A 98 7.46 12.92 -12.85
CA ALA A 98 7.59 11.48 -12.60
C ALA A 98 6.43 10.96 -11.73
N LEU A 99 6.06 11.69 -10.67
CA LEU A 99 4.89 11.37 -9.84
C LEU A 99 3.59 11.43 -10.63
N ALA A 100 3.40 12.44 -11.48
CA ALA A 100 2.21 12.54 -12.32
C ALA A 100 2.06 11.34 -13.26
N TYR A 101 3.14 10.92 -13.93
CA TYR A 101 3.11 9.70 -14.76
C TYR A 101 2.93 8.43 -13.95
N TYR A 102 3.45 8.36 -12.73
CA TYR A 102 3.22 7.23 -11.84
C TYR A 102 1.73 7.10 -11.50
N VAL A 103 1.08 8.20 -11.08
CA VAL A 103 -0.35 8.23 -10.76
C VAL A 103 -1.21 7.91 -11.98
N ASP A 104 -0.91 8.47 -13.15
CA ASP A 104 -1.59 8.13 -14.41
C ASP A 104 -1.42 6.62 -14.74
N GLY A 105 -0.24 6.06 -14.48
CA GLY A 105 0.00 4.63 -14.60
C GLY A 105 -0.89 3.78 -13.68
N LEU A 106 -1.07 4.20 -12.43
CA LEU A 106 -1.95 3.53 -11.46
C LEU A 106 -3.43 3.65 -11.85
N ASP A 107 -3.88 4.82 -12.28
CA ASP A 107 -5.24 5.05 -12.75
C ASP A 107 -5.57 4.13 -13.93
N GLN A 108 -4.67 4.06 -14.91
CA GLN A 108 -4.85 3.19 -16.06
C GLN A 108 -4.82 1.72 -15.67
N TYR A 109 -4.01 1.33 -14.68
CA TYR A 109 -3.92 -0.05 -14.23
C TYR A 109 -5.16 -0.49 -13.43
N TYR A 110 -5.52 0.26 -12.38
CA TYR A 110 -6.54 -0.15 -11.42
C TYR A 110 -7.95 0.27 -11.80
N LEU A 111 -8.15 1.44 -12.41
CA LEU A 111 -9.50 1.96 -12.71
C LEU A 111 -9.95 1.63 -14.12
N HIS A 112 -9.02 1.68 -15.09
CA HIS A 112 -9.34 1.46 -16.49
C HIS A 112 -8.94 0.07 -17.01
N SER A 113 -8.20 -0.72 -16.24
CA SER A 113 -7.64 -2.01 -16.68
C SER A 113 -6.87 -1.93 -18.01
N ASN A 114 -6.36 -0.74 -18.35
CA ASN A 114 -5.63 -0.47 -19.58
C ASN A 114 -4.15 -0.79 -19.38
N LEU A 115 -3.81 -2.07 -19.40
CA LEU A 115 -2.44 -2.54 -19.18
C LEU A 115 -1.41 -1.89 -20.14
N PRO A 116 -1.65 -1.80 -21.47
CA PRO A 116 -0.68 -1.17 -22.37
C PRO A 116 -0.44 0.31 -22.08
N GLY A 117 -1.49 1.01 -21.65
CA GLY A 117 -1.40 2.41 -21.26
C GLY A 117 -0.68 2.61 -19.93
N ALA A 118 -1.04 1.82 -18.91
CA ALA A 118 -0.33 1.78 -17.63
C ALA A 118 1.17 1.54 -17.81
N ALA A 119 1.55 0.57 -18.66
CA ALA A 119 2.96 0.30 -18.96
C ALA A 119 3.69 1.50 -19.57
N ARG A 120 3.04 2.28 -20.45
CA ARG A 120 3.63 3.49 -21.04
C ARG A 120 3.85 4.57 -20.00
N SER A 121 2.85 4.85 -19.17
CA SER A 121 2.92 5.89 -18.15
C SER A 121 3.93 5.53 -17.05
N LEU A 122 3.93 4.29 -16.58
CA LEU A 122 4.93 3.80 -15.63
C LEU A 122 6.35 3.83 -16.22
N ALA A 123 6.52 3.47 -17.50
CA ALA A 123 7.82 3.60 -18.16
C ALA A 123 8.30 5.07 -18.25
N ALA A 124 7.40 6.01 -18.54
CA ALA A 124 7.70 7.43 -18.54
C ALA A 124 8.11 7.92 -17.14
N ALA A 125 7.41 7.51 -16.09
CA ALA A 125 7.78 7.80 -14.70
C ALA A 125 9.20 7.31 -14.38
N THR A 126 9.52 6.05 -14.69
CA THR A 126 10.85 5.46 -14.41
C THR A 126 11.98 6.03 -15.27
N THR A 127 11.66 6.67 -16.40
CA THR A 127 12.64 7.38 -17.24
C THR A 127 12.99 8.73 -16.64
N LEU A 128 12.02 9.42 -16.05
CA LEU A 128 12.23 10.69 -15.36
C LEU A 128 12.89 10.49 -13.98
N ASP A 129 12.52 9.42 -13.27
CA ASP A 129 13.14 9.03 -12.02
C ASP A 129 13.26 7.51 -11.93
N SER A 130 14.45 7.00 -12.23
CA SER A 130 14.73 5.56 -12.16
C SER A 130 14.72 5.01 -10.72
N THR A 131 14.78 5.89 -9.71
CA THR A 131 14.81 5.54 -8.29
C THR A 131 13.42 5.55 -7.65
N LEU A 132 12.36 5.88 -8.39
CA LEU A 132 10.98 5.75 -7.94
C LEU A 132 10.58 4.26 -7.91
N VAL A 133 10.89 3.61 -6.78
CA VAL A 133 10.79 2.16 -6.61
C VAL A 133 9.39 1.63 -6.87
N GLN A 134 8.36 2.33 -6.41
CA GLN A 134 6.97 1.94 -6.60
C GLN A 134 6.60 1.92 -8.09
N ALA A 135 7.08 2.89 -8.89
CA ALA A 135 6.85 2.89 -10.34
C ALA A 135 7.60 1.75 -11.04
N GLN A 136 8.83 1.44 -10.62
CA GLN A 136 9.57 0.28 -11.12
C GLN A 136 8.84 -1.03 -10.83
N PHE A 137 8.34 -1.18 -9.60
CA PHE A 137 7.62 -2.39 -9.18
C PHE A 137 6.31 -2.57 -9.95
N HIS A 138 5.50 -1.51 -10.07
CA HIS A 138 4.25 -1.57 -10.86
C HIS A 138 4.54 -1.79 -12.36
N LEU A 139 5.61 -1.19 -12.90
CA LEU A 139 6.02 -1.41 -14.29
C LEU A 139 6.35 -2.89 -14.53
N TYR A 140 7.05 -3.52 -13.59
CA TYR A 140 7.33 -4.95 -13.65
C TYR A 140 6.04 -5.78 -13.63
N GLN A 141 5.13 -5.52 -12.68
CA GLN A 141 3.86 -6.23 -12.55
C GLN A 141 3.00 -6.11 -13.81
N VAL A 142 2.80 -4.89 -14.32
CA VAL A 142 1.99 -4.66 -15.53
C VAL A 142 2.61 -5.35 -16.74
N ASN A 143 3.94 -5.34 -16.88
CA ASN A 143 4.60 -6.04 -17.98
C ASN A 143 4.49 -7.57 -17.86
N LEU A 144 4.51 -8.14 -16.64
CA LEU A 144 4.23 -9.57 -16.45
C LEU A 144 2.83 -9.94 -16.98
N TYR A 145 1.79 -9.15 -16.68
CA TYR A 145 0.44 -9.38 -17.21
C TYR A 145 0.36 -9.26 -18.73
N LEU A 146 1.23 -8.43 -19.33
CA LEU A 146 1.33 -8.27 -20.78
C LEU A 146 2.22 -9.33 -21.45
N GLY A 147 2.83 -10.25 -20.69
CA GLY A 147 3.81 -11.22 -21.20
C GLY A 147 5.08 -10.56 -21.73
N ARG A 148 5.42 -9.36 -21.24
CA ARG A 148 6.60 -8.58 -21.64
C ARG A 148 7.71 -8.77 -20.62
N GLU A 149 8.93 -8.90 -21.12
CA GLU A 149 10.11 -8.94 -20.25
C GLU A 149 10.34 -7.57 -19.58
N SER A 150 10.48 -7.56 -18.25
CA SER A 150 10.70 -6.34 -17.47
C SER A 150 11.69 -6.52 -16.32
N VAL A 151 12.63 -7.44 -16.49
CA VAL A 151 13.63 -7.84 -15.48
C VAL A 151 14.39 -6.65 -14.91
N LYS A 152 14.73 -5.68 -15.78
CA LYS A 152 15.39 -4.44 -15.38
C LYS A 152 14.58 -3.69 -14.30
N ALA A 153 13.26 -3.67 -14.40
CA ALA A 153 12.40 -2.92 -13.47
C ALA A 153 12.43 -3.54 -12.07
N ILE A 154 12.22 -4.86 -11.93
CA ILE A 154 12.27 -5.52 -10.61
C ILE A 154 13.68 -5.49 -10.00
N ASN A 155 14.73 -5.64 -10.82
CA ASN A 155 16.11 -5.50 -10.33
C ASN A 155 16.40 -4.07 -9.84
N THR A 156 15.87 -3.06 -10.53
CA THR A 156 16.02 -1.65 -10.13
C THR A 156 15.23 -1.35 -8.87
N ALA A 157 14.01 -1.88 -8.75
CA ALA A 157 13.21 -1.78 -7.53
C ALA A 157 13.95 -2.38 -6.32
N MET A 158 14.52 -3.57 -6.47
CA MET A 158 15.31 -4.22 -5.42
C MET A 158 16.59 -3.45 -5.08
N LYS A 159 17.28 -2.87 -6.08
CA LYS A 159 18.49 -2.06 -5.87
C LYS A 159 18.24 -0.84 -4.99
N TYR A 160 17.08 -0.19 -5.16
CA TYR A 160 16.73 1.03 -4.43
C TYR A 160 15.71 0.77 -3.31
N ILE A 161 15.55 -0.48 -2.86
CA ILE A 161 14.54 -0.89 -1.89
C ILE A 161 14.55 -0.08 -0.58
N TYR A 162 15.70 0.46 -0.19
CA TYR A 162 15.86 1.34 0.98
C TYR A 162 15.10 2.66 0.88
N LYS A 163 14.67 3.08 -0.32
CA LYS A 163 13.76 4.22 -0.51
C LYS A 163 12.30 3.88 -0.20
N VAL A 164 11.99 2.64 0.14
CA VAL A 164 10.61 2.21 0.42
C VAL A 164 10.49 1.88 1.91
N PRO A 165 9.46 2.39 2.60
CA PRO A 165 9.19 2.04 3.99
C PRO A 165 9.14 0.52 4.18
N GLU A 166 9.66 0.02 5.31
CA GLU A 166 9.83 -1.42 5.55
C GLU A 166 8.56 -2.25 5.26
N ARG A 167 7.39 -1.73 5.68
CA ARG A 167 6.07 -2.31 5.41
C ARG A 167 5.79 -2.60 3.93
N LEU A 168 6.34 -1.81 3.03
CA LEU A 168 6.13 -1.93 1.59
C LEU A 168 7.26 -2.69 0.88
N GLN A 169 8.36 -3.01 1.57
CA GLN A 169 9.48 -3.74 0.97
C GLN A 169 9.14 -5.21 0.73
N GLY A 170 8.30 -5.80 1.58
CA GLY A 170 7.94 -7.20 1.56
C GLY A 170 7.45 -7.71 0.21
N SER A 171 6.51 -6.99 -0.42
CA SER A 171 5.96 -7.36 -1.74
C SER A 171 7.00 -7.32 -2.85
N ILE A 172 7.95 -6.39 -2.76
CA ILE A 172 9.02 -6.26 -3.74
C ILE A 172 10.01 -7.41 -3.58
N LYS A 173 10.41 -7.73 -2.33
CA LYS A 173 11.33 -8.83 -2.01
C LYS A 173 10.75 -10.18 -2.44
N GLU A 174 9.48 -10.46 -2.10
CA GLU A 174 8.80 -11.69 -2.51
C GLU A 174 8.85 -11.89 -4.02
N VAL A 175 8.36 -10.89 -4.78
CA VAL A 175 8.28 -10.97 -6.23
C VAL A 175 9.67 -11.06 -6.87
N TYR A 176 10.65 -10.32 -6.34
CA TYR A 176 12.03 -10.39 -6.80
C TYR A 176 12.61 -11.80 -6.61
N TYR A 177 12.51 -12.38 -5.41
CA TYR A 177 13.07 -13.71 -5.13
C TYR A 177 12.36 -14.82 -5.90
N LEU A 178 11.03 -14.75 -6.03
CA LEU A 178 10.28 -15.66 -6.90
C LEU A 178 10.75 -15.58 -8.35
N TYR A 179 10.99 -14.37 -8.85
CA TYR A 179 11.53 -14.17 -10.19
C TYR A 179 12.96 -14.72 -10.36
N GLN A 180 13.80 -14.63 -9.33
CA GLN A 180 15.14 -15.22 -9.33
C GLN A 180 15.15 -16.76 -9.18
N GLY A 181 13.98 -17.39 -8.96
CA GLY A 181 13.90 -18.82 -8.68
C GLY A 181 14.38 -19.19 -7.27
N GLU A 182 14.26 -18.27 -6.31
CA GLU A 182 14.68 -18.44 -4.91
C GLU A 182 13.47 -18.43 -3.96
N PRO A 183 12.54 -19.41 -4.06
CA PRO A 183 11.29 -19.41 -3.31
C PRO A 183 11.49 -19.43 -1.78
N GLU A 184 12.59 -19.99 -1.27
CA GLU A 184 12.91 -20.02 0.16
C GLU A 184 13.18 -18.60 0.70
N LYS A 185 13.82 -17.74 -0.10
CA LYS A 185 14.04 -16.33 0.27
C LYS A 185 12.74 -15.53 0.18
N ALA A 186 11.87 -15.85 -0.79
CA ALA A 186 10.54 -15.27 -0.88
C ALA A 186 9.70 -15.60 0.36
N LEU A 187 9.70 -16.88 0.78
CA LEU A 187 9.04 -17.31 2.01
C LEU A 187 9.62 -16.61 3.26
N SER A 188 10.94 -16.49 3.34
CA SER A 188 11.59 -15.77 4.45
C SER A 188 11.17 -14.30 4.53
N ALA A 189 11.01 -13.63 3.38
CA ALA A 189 10.52 -12.25 3.33
C ALA A 189 9.05 -12.16 3.79
N LEU A 190 8.20 -13.09 3.37
CA LEU A 190 6.79 -13.15 3.79
C LEU A 190 6.65 -13.41 5.30
N MET A 191 7.45 -14.32 5.85
CA MET A 191 7.48 -14.61 7.29
C MET A 191 7.96 -13.39 8.10
N LEU A 192 8.94 -12.64 7.57
CA LEU A 192 9.39 -11.40 8.22
C LEU A 192 8.27 -10.35 8.22
N ASP A 193 7.52 -10.19 7.12
CA ASP A 193 6.42 -9.23 7.05
C ASP A 193 5.37 -9.48 8.14
N VAL A 194 4.94 -10.74 8.33
CA VAL A 194 3.95 -11.08 9.38
C VAL A 194 4.54 -10.97 10.79
N ALA A 195 5.85 -11.18 10.96
CA ALA A 195 6.51 -11.02 12.25
C ALA A 195 6.63 -9.53 12.66
N LEU A 196 6.91 -8.64 11.70
CA LEU A 196 7.00 -7.20 11.91
C LEU A 196 5.61 -6.55 12.02
N PHE A 197 4.62 -7.06 11.27
CA PHE A 197 3.29 -6.49 11.18
C PHE A 197 2.21 -7.57 11.41
N PRO A 198 2.06 -8.09 12.64
CA PRO A 198 1.15 -9.21 12.95
C PRO A 198 -0.34 -8.89 12.83
N GLU A 199 -0.71 -7.62 12.63
CA GLU A 199 -2.09 -7.19 12.38
C GLU A 199 -2.33 -6.85 10.89
N ASP A 200 -1.32 -7.00 10.04
CA ASP A 200 -1.42 -6.70 8.61
C ASP A 200 -2.07 -7.87 7.84
N ILE A 201 -3.37 -7.70 7.56
CA ILE A 201 -4.17 -8.65 6.79
C ILE A 201 -3.56 -8.95 5.42
N ILE A 202 -2.90 -7.97 4.77
CA ILE A 202 -2.30 -8.15 3.45
C ILE A 202 -1.04 -9.02 3.56
N ALA A 203 -0.22 -8.83 4.61
CA ALA A 203 0.95 -9.67 4.86
C ALA A 203 0.55 -11.13 5.09
N HIS A 204 -0.42 -11.37 5.98
CA HIS A 204 -0.95 -12.73 6.23
C HIS A 204 -1.54 -13.35 4.95
N ARG A 205 -2.24 -12.56 4.12
CA ARG A 205 -2.84 -13.08 2.87
C ARG A 205 -1.78 -13.48 1.86
N ARG A 206 -0.69 -12.72 1.75
CA ARG A 206 0.43 -13.06 0.87
C ARG A 206 1.13 -14.35 1.32
N LEU A 207 1.38 -14.50 2.63
CA LEU A 207 1.95 -15.73 3.20
C LEU A 207 1.03 -16.94 3.00
N ALA A 208 -0.27 -16.80 3.27
CA ALA A 208 -1.27 -17.83 3.04
C ALA A 208 -1.35 -18.25 1.56
N SER A 209 -1.33 -17.27 0.65
CA SER A 209 -1.33 -17.51 -0.79
C SER A 209 -0.08 -18.26 -1.25
N PHE A 210 1.09 -17.90 -0.69
CA PHE A 210 2.33 -18.62 -0.96
C PHE A 210 2.23 -20.08 -0.51
N TYR A 211 1.79 -20.33 0.73
CA TYR A 211 1.60 -21.69 1.25
C TYR A 211 0.61 -22.50 0.42
N ASN A 212 -0.53 -21.91 0.05
CA ASN A 212 -1.54 -22.57 -0.78
C ASN A 212 -0.95 -22.99 -2.14
N ARG A 213 -0.24 -22.08 -2.82
CA ARG A 213 0.38 -22.35 -4.13
C ARG A 213 1.52 -23.37 -4.09
N THR A 214 2.11 -23.59 -2.92
CA THR A 214 3.23 -24.53 -2.71
C THR A 214 2.80 -25.83 -2.03
N GLY A 215 1.49 -26.02 -1.79
CA GLY A 215 0.92 -27.27 -1.26
C GLY A 215 0.93 -27.38 0.27
N PHE A 216 1.35 -26.33 0.99
CA PHE A 216 1.30 -26.26 2.46
C PHE A 216 -0.09 -25.81 2.93
N TYR A 217 -1.11 -26.59 2.60
CA TYR A 217 -2.51 -26.21 2.82
C TYR A 217 -2.87 -25.97 4.29
N ALA A 218 -2.28 -26.73 5.22
CA ALA A 218 -2.52 -26.56 6.65
C ALA A 218 -2.01 -25.20 7.15
N ASP A 219 -0.81 -24.80 6.74
CA ASP A 219 -0.23 -23.49 7.08
C ASP A 219 -1.04 -22.36 6.43
N ALA A 220 -1.48 -22.52 5.18
CA ALA A 220 -2.36 -21.56 4.52
C ALA A 220 -3.68 -21.35 5.30
N LEU A 221 -4.31 -22.42 5.78
CA LEU A 221 -5.55 -22.34 6.56
C LEU A 221 -5.34 -21.64 7.91
N GLU A 222 -4.20 -21.82 8.57
CA GLU A 222 -3.91 -21.11 9.82
C GLU A 222 -3.74 -19.60 9.59
N GLU A 223 -3.03 -19.21 8.53
CA GLU A 223 -2.91 -17.79 8.15
C GLU A 223 -4.27 -17.17 7.78
N TYR A 224 -5.13 -17.89 7.06
CA TYR A 224 -6.50 -17.44 6.79
C TYR A 224 -7.36 -17.35 8.05
N ARG A 225 -7.14 -18.23 9.05
CA ARG A 225 -7.78 -18.14 10.36
C ARG A 225 -7.37 -16.86 11.10
N ILE A 226 -6.09 -16.50 11.04
CA ILE A 226 -5.59 -15.24 11.61
C ILE A 226 -6.28 -14.04 10.93
N ILE A 227 -6.34 -14.01 9.60
CA ILE A 227 -7.04 -12.95 8.86
C ILE A 227 -8.50 -12.83 9.30
N ARG A 228 -9.19 -13.96 9.47
CA ARG A 228 -10.59 -13.99 9.92
C ARG A 228 -10.74 -13.49 11.36
N ASN A 229 -9.77 -13.73 12.24
CA ASN A 229 -9.79 -13.19 13.60
C ASN A 229 -9.54 -11.67 13.60
N LEU A 230 -8.60 -11.20 12.78
CA LEU A 230 -8.29 -9.76 12.62
C LEU A 230 -9.45 -9.00 11.98
N ASN A 231 -10.16 -9.63 11.03
CA ASN A 231 -11.34 -9.06 10.38
C ASN A 231 -12.43 -10.13 10.12
N PRO A 232 -13.35 -10.32 11.08
CA PRO A 232 -14.41 -11.33 10.99
C PRO A 232 -15.40 -11.15 9.84
N TYR A 233 -15.43 -9.98 9.19
CA TYR A 233 -16.35 -9.62 8.11
C TYR A 233 -15.65 -9.52 6.74
N ASN A 234 -14.39 -9.97 6.66
CA ASN A 234 -13.66 -10.06 5.40
C ASN A 234 -14.17 -11.27 4.60
N ASP A 235 -15.30 -11.13 3.90
CA ASP A 235 -15.88 -12.22 3.09
C ASP A 235 -14.91 -12.80 2.05
N LEU A 236 -13.91 -12.03 1.62
CA LEU A 236 -12.87 -12.52 0.70
C LEU A 236 -12.07 -13.66 1.31
N VAL A 237 -11.85 -13.67 2.63
CA VAL A 237 -11.12 -14.76 3.30
C VAL A 237 -11.88 -16.09 3.22
N LEU A 238 -13.21 -16.05 3.16
CA LEU A 238 -14.03 -17.26 3.03
C LEU A 238 -13.84 -17.90 1.65
N ARG A 239 -13.72 -17.08 0.60
CA ARG A 239 -13.37 -17.57 -0.74
C ARG A 239 -11.97 -18.19 -0.73
N ASP A 240 -11.00 -17.51 -0.12
CA ASP A 240 -9.62 -17.99 -0.04
C ASP A 240 -9.54 -19.35 0.70
N ILE A 241 -10.29 -19.53 1.80
CA ILE A 241 -10.42 -20.80 2.54
C ILE A 241 -11.10 -21.89 1.69
N ALA A 242 -12.18 -21.55 0.99
CA ALA A 242 -12.90 -22.50 0.13
C ALA A 242 -12.01 -23.01 -1.01
N GLU A 243 -11.15 -22.16 -1.58
CA GLU A 243 -10.16 -22.55 -2.58
C GLU A 243 -9.15 -23.58 -2.03
N VAL A 244 -8.74 -23.45 -0.75
CA VAL A 244 -7.85 -24.44 -0.11
C VAL A 244 -8.55 -25.77 0.12
N HIS A 245 -9.78 -25.78 0.64
CA HIS A 245 -10.55 -27.02 0.81
C HIS A 245 -10.82 -27.72 -0.52
N ALA A 246 -11.12 -26.95 -1.57
CA ALA A 246 -11.26 -27.48 -2.92
C ALA A 246 -9.97 -28.17 -3.42
N ALA A 247 -8.79 -27.60 -3.12
CA ALA A 247 -7.51 -28.20 -3.46
C ALA A 247 -7.21 -29.48 -2.65
N LEU A 248 -7.72 -29.57 -1.41
CA LEU A 248 -7.63 -30.77 -0.56
C LEU A 248 -8.58 -31.90 -0.99
N GLY A 249 -9.62 -31.58 -1.77
CA GLY A 249 -10.67 -32.54 -2.15
C GLY A 249 -11.73 -32.75 -1.07
N ASP A 250 -11.76 -31.90 -0.05
CA ASP A 250 -12.75 -31.92 1.02
C ASP A 250 -14.00 -31.13 0.58
N PHE A 251 -15.02 -31.83 0.08
CA PHE A 251 -16.34 -31.27 -0.26
C PHE A 251 -17.48 -32.01 0.43
#